data_AF-A0ABD4SX88-F1
#
_entry.id   AF-A0ABD4SX88-F1
#
_cell.length_a   1.000
_cell.length_b   1.000
_cell.length_c   1.000
_cell.angle_alpha   90.00
_cell.angle_beta   90.00
_cell.angle_gamma   90.00
#
_symmetry.space_group_name_H-M   'P 1'
#
loop_
_entity.id
_entity.type
_entity.pdbx_description
1 polymer ?
#
loop_
_entity_poly.entity_id
_entity_poly.type
_entity_poly.pdbx_seq_one_letter_code
_entity_poly.pdbx_strand_id
1 'polypeptide(L)'
;MPESVHLLNRLVGADATATLVNRLGGTTFPFSKNRNQAGKLRHGMLSEMIGEEKADILTRHFHGEVISIPNCKSLERLIRNQKIISAFDSLSQGMSASKAVEKLSMTYGLTDRHVWSILKDPQTPRRRQPACQ
;
A
#
# COMPACT_ATOMS: atom_id res chain seq x y z
N MET A 1 -7.44 8.50 -2.98
CA MET A 1 -6.58 7.51 -3.67
C MET A 1 -6.36 8.02 -5.08
N PRO A 2 -5.15 7.93 -5.65
CA PRO A 2 -4.89 8.39 -7.01
C PRO A 2 -5.61 7.51 -8.04
N GLU A 3 -6.17 8.11 -9.09
CA GLU A 3 -6.91 7.40 -10.16
C GLU A 3 -6.12 6.23 -10.77
N SER A 4 -4.81 6.41 -10.93
CA SER A 4 -3.91 5.39 -11.47
C SER A 4 -3.96 4.08 -10.68
N VAL A 5 -4.05 4.14 -9.35
CA VAL A 5 -4.12 2.94 -8.50
C VAL A 5 -5.47 2.24 -8.65
N HIS A 6 -6.55 3.01 -8.81
CA HIS A 6 -7.89 2.45 -9.01
C HIS A 6 -8.01 1.74 -10.36
N LEU A 7 -7.39 2.31 -11.39
CA LEU A 7 -7.33 1.72 -12.72
C LEU A 7 -6.50 0.42 -12.71
N LEU A 8 -5.32 0.43 -12.09
CA LEU A 8 -4.52 -0.78 -11.90
C LEU A 8 -5.33 -1.86 -11.15
N ASN A 9 -6.00 -1.49 -10.06
CA ASN A 9 -6.82 -2.42 -9.28
C ASN A 9 -7.95 -3.03 -10.11
N ARG A 10 -8.59 -2.24 -10.98
CA ARG A 10 -9.65 -2.71 -11.88
C ARG A 10 -9.10 -3.65 -12.97
N LEU A 11 -7.88 -3.42 -13.46
CA LEU A 11 -7.29 -4.17 -14.57
C LEU A 11 -6.62 -5.47 -14.14
N VAL A 12 -5.80 -5.43 -13.09
CA VAL A 12 -4.92 -6.55 -12.68
C VAL A 12 -5.25 -7.11 -11.30
N GLY A 13 -6.19 -6.47 -10.59
CA GLY A 13 -6.59 -6.82 -9.23
C GLY A 13 -5.74 -6.16 -8.15
N ALA A 14 -6.21 -6.25 -6.91
CA ALA A 14 -5.61 -5.59 -5.76
C ALA A 14 -4.20 -6.08 -5.44
N ASP A 15 -3.96 -7.38 -5.62
CA ASP A 15 -2.69 -8.04 -5.30
C ASP A 15 -1.56 -7.60 -6.24
N ALA A 16 -1.80 -7.66 -7.55
CA ALA A 16 -0.84 -7.19 -8.55
C ALA A 16 -0.60 -5.68 -8.46
N THR A 17 -1.66 -4.91 -8.15
CA THR A 17 -1.54 -3.47 -7.92
C THR A 17 -0.69 -3.17 -6.68
N ALA A 18 -0.88 -3.91 -5.58
CA ALA A 18 -0.08 -3.75 -4.39
C ALA A 18 1.40 -4.05 -4.67
N THR A 19 1.71 -5.10 -5.41
CA THR A 19 3.08 -5.45 -5.82
C THR A 19 3.72 -4.35 -6.68
N LEU A 20 3.00 -3.85 -7.68
CA LEU A 20 3.45 -2.74 -8.53
C LEU A 20 3.74 -1.50 -7.70
N VAL A 21 2.83 -1.12 -6.82
CA VAL A 21 3.02 0.10 -6.05
C VAL A 21 4.11 -0.07 -4.98
N ASN A 22 4.28 -1.26 -4.41
CA ASN A 22 5.36 -1.50 -3.46
C ASN A 22 6.75 -1.42 -4.13
N ARG A 23 6.89 -2.01 -5.32
CA ARG A 23 8.17 -1.99 -6.06
C ARG A 23 8.46 -0.71 -6.84
N LEU A 24 7.44 -0.12 -7.47
CA LEU A 24 7.57 1.03 -8.37
C LEU A 24 7.02 2.33 -7.76
N GLY A 25 6.59 2.30 -6.49
CA GLY A 25 5.99 3.44 -5.81
C GLY A 25 6.89 4.67 -5.79
N GLY A 26 6.38 5.78 -6.34
CA GLY A 26 7.13 7.05 -6.44
C GLY A 26 7.97 7.16 -7.71
N THR A 27 7.82 6.24 -8.66
CA THR A 27 8.48 6.30 -9.97
C THR A 27 7.46 6.46 -11.09
N THR A 28 7.88 7.09 -12.18
CA THR A 28 7.10 7.18 -13.41
C THR A 28 7.48 6.00 -14.29
N PHE A 29 6.53 5.11 -14.55
CA PHE A 29 6.79 3.90 -15.33
C PHE A 29 6.29 4.09 -16.77
N PRO A 30 7.18 4.03 -17.79
CA PRO A 30 6.78 4.09 -19.18
C PRO A 30 6.28 2.72 -19.65
N PHE A 31 4.98 2.58 -19.89
CA PHE A 31 4.39 1.39 -20.52
C PHE A 31 4.66 1.39 -22.03
N SER A 32 5.93 1.21 -22.42
CA SER A 32 6.34 1.25 -23.84
C SER A 32 5.64 0.17 -24.68
N LYS A 33 5.28 0.48 -25.94
CA LYS A 33 4.63 -0.45 -26.92
C LYS A 33 5.47 -1.67 -27.36
N ASN A 34 6.44 -2.13 -26.57
CA ASN A 34 7.35 -3.23 -26.92
C ASN A 34 8.14 -3.05 -28.24
N ARG A 35 8.20 -1.83 -28.78
CA ARG A 35 8.82 -1.54 -30.09
C ARG A 35 10.36 -1.54 -30.06
N ASN A 36 10.98 -1.18 -28.94
CA ASN A 36 12.44 -1.18 -28.78
C ASN A 36 12.88 -2.29 -27.81
N GLN A 37 14.15 -2.73 -27.92
CA GLN A 37 14.80 -3.67 -26.99
C GLN A 37 14.60 -3.29 -25.52
N ALA A 38 14.75 -1.99 -25.19
CA ALA A 38 14.49 -1.49 -23.84
C ALA A 38 13.01 -1.57 -23.41
N GLY A 39 12.06 -1.56 -24.35
CA GLY A 39 10.64 -1.81 -24.09
C GLY A 39 10.37 -3.27 -23.76
N LYS A 40 10.97 -4.19 -24.51
CA LYS A 40 10.89 -5.64 -24.27
C LYS A 40 11.46 -6.05 -22.92
N LEU A 41 12.59 -5.47 -22.54
CA LEU A 41 13.22 -5.73 -21.24
C LEU A 41 12.32 -5.25 -20.08
N ARG A 42 11.71 -4.06 -20.22
CA ARG A 42 10.78 -3.52 -19.22
C ARG A 42 9.47 -4.29 -19.14
N HIS A 43 8.97 -4.76 -20.28
CA HIS A 43 7.79 -5.63 -20.31
C HIS A 43 8.09 -6.97 -19.61
N GLY A 44 9.28 -7.55 -19.85
CA GLY A 44 9.75 -8.74 -19.13
C GLY A 44 9.85 -8.53 -17.62
N MET A 45 10.37 -7.39 -17.17
CA MET A 45 10.36 -7.05 -15.74
C MET A 45 8.94 -6.94 -15.18
N LEU A 46 8.01 -6.39 -15.95
CA LEU A 46 6.61 -6.28 -15.54
C LEU A 46 5.96 -7.68 -15.45
N SER A 47 6.15 -8.53 -16.46
CA SER A 47 5.61 -9.89 -16.47
C SER A 47 6.19 -10.75 -15.35
N GLU A 48 7.45 -10.56 -14.98
CA GLU A 48 8.06 -11.24 -13.84
C GLU A 48 7.43 -10.81 -12.50
N MET A 49 7.01 -9.54 -12.39
CA MET A 49 6.42 -9.01 -11.15
C MET A 49 4.94 -9.34 -10.95
N ILE A 50 4.12 -9.25 -12.01
CA ILE A 50 2.66 -9.39 -11.91
C ILE A 50 2.09 -10.55 -12.73
N GLY A 51 2.93 -11.25 -13.49
CA GLY A 51 2.52 -12.25 -14.48
C GLY A 51 2.39 -11.66 -15.88
N GLU A 52 2.73 -12.47 -16.89
CA GLU A 52 2.70 -12.11 -18.31
C GLU A 52 1.31 -11.66 -18.77
N GLU A 53 0.27 -12.40 -18.40
CA GLU A 53 -1.11 -12.08 -18.78
C GLU A 53 -1.53 -10.67 -18.31
N LYS A 54 -1.19 -10.33 -17.06
CA LYS A 54 -1.50 -9.03 -16.47
C LYS A 54 -0.65 -7.92 -17.08
N ALA A 55 0.62 -8.20 -17.38
CA ALA A 55 1.50 -7.26 -18.06
C ALA A 55 1.02 -6.95 -19.49
N ASP A 56 0.50 -7.95 -20.20
CA ASP A 56 -0.08 -7.78 -21.54
C ASP A 56 -1.33 -6.89 -21.48
N ILE A 57 -2.24 -7.13 -20.52
CA ILE A 57 -3.43 -6.29 -20.30
C ILE A 57 -3.04 -4.83 -20.08
N LEU A 58 -2.07 -4.55 -19.21
CA LEU A 58 -1.62 -3.18 -18.93
C LEU A 58 -0.97 -2.55 -20.16
N THR A 59 -0.13 -3.31 -20.88
CA THR A 59 0.56 -2.81 -22.08
C THR A 59 -0.43 -2.50 -23.20
N ARG A 60 -1.47 -3.32 -23.37
CA ARG A 60 -2.57 -3.07 -24.31
C ARG A 60 -3.40 -1.87 -23.89
N HIS A 61 -3.77 -1.75 -22.63
CA HIS A 61 -4.64 -0.68 -22.16
C HIS A 61 -3.96 0.69 -22.22
N PHE A 62 -2.66 0.76 -21.86
CA PHE A 62 -1.91 2.02 -21.81
C PHE A 62 -1.22 2.41 -23.12
N HIS A 63 -1.20 1.54 -24.13
CA HIS A 63 -0.77 1.87 -25.49
C HIS A 63 0.54 2.70 -25.60
N GLY A 64 1.54 2.53 -24.74
CA GLY A 64 2.75 3.38 -24.82
C GLY A 64 2.85 4.50 -23.79
N GLU A 65 1.84 4.73 -22.96
CA GLU A 65 1.78 5.88 -22.07
C GLU A 65 2.71 5.76 -20.84
N VAL A 66 3.11 6.93 -20.34
CA VAL A 66 3.95 7.06 -19.16
C VAL A 66 3.05 7.38 -17.98
N ILE A 67 2.95 6.45 -17.02
CA ILE A 67 2.08 6.62 -15.86
C ILE A 67 2.92 6.75 -14.60
N SER A 68 2.60 7.78 -13.82
CA SER A 68 3.15 7.93 -12.48
C SER A 68 2.54 6.90 -11.55
N ILE A 69 3.34 5.99 -11.01
CA ILE A 69 2.90 5.06 -9.98
C ILE A 69 3.08 5.77 -8.63
N PRO A 70 1.98 6.22 -7.99
CA PRO A 70 2.06 6.96 -6.75
C PRO A 70 2.57 6.06 -5.63
N ASN A 71 3.34 6.61 -4.70
CA ASN A 71 3.95 5.82 -3.64
C ASN A 71 2.92 5.40 -2.57
N CYS A 72 2.54 4.11 -2.52
CA CYS A 72 1.70 3.57 -1.44
C CYS A 72 2.49 3.19 -0.18
N LYS A 73 3.78 3.54 -0.03
CA LYS A 73 4.45 3.44 1.30
C LYS A 73 3.68 4.21 2.37
N SER A 74 3.08 5.33 2.00
CA SER A 74 2.16 6.07 2.87
C SER A 74 0.94 5.23 3.23
N LEU A 75 0.40 4.46 2.29
CA LEU A 75 -0.75 3.58 2.52
C LEU A 75 -0.40 2.40 3.42
N GLU A 76 0.74 1.73 3.21
CA GLU A 76 1.21 0.66 4.11
C GLU A 76 1.45 1.19 5.52
N ARG A 77 2.04 2.38 5.64
CA ARG A 77 2.18 3.08 6.91
C ARG A 77 0.82 3.35 7.54
N LEU A 78 -0.17 3.80 6.78
CA LEU A 78 -1.53 4.03 7.26
C LEU A 78 -2.22 2.73 7.70
N ILE A 79 -2.04 1.63 6.96
CA ILE A 79 -2.58 0.31 7.31
C ILE A 79 -1.95 -0.20 8.59
N ARG A 80 -0.62 -0.09 8.74
CA ARG A 80 0.09 -0.45 9.97
C ARG A 80 -0.37 0.41 11.15
N ASN A 81 -0.48 1.72 10.96
CA ASN A 81 -0.97 2.63 11.98
C ASN A 81 -2.40 2.28 12.41
N GLN A 82 -3.28 1.95 11.48
CA GLN A 82 -4.65 1.49 11.79
C GLN A 82 -4.64 0.21 12.64
N LYS A 83 -3.80 -0.77 12.31
CA LYS A 83 -3.66 -2.00 13.11
C LYS A 83 -3.21 -1.70 14.54
N ILE A 84 -2.25 -0.77 14.71
CA ILE A 84 -1.76 -0.34 16.03
C ILE A 84 -2.89 0.32 16.83
N ILE A 85 -3.68 1.21 16.21
CA ILE A 85 -4.80 1.89 16.87
C ILE A 85 -5.88 0.88 17.29
N SER A 86 -6.31 -0.02 16.40
CA SER A 86 -7.32 -1.01 16.75
C SER A 86 -6.85 -1.96 17.85
N ALA A 87 -5.58 -2.37 17.81
CA ALA A 87 -4.99 -3.19 18.87
C ALA A 87 -4.91 -2.44 20.20
N PHE A 88 -4.60 -1.14 20.17
CA PHE A 88 -4.61 -0.28 21.35
C PHE A 88 -6.01 -0.15 21.94
N ASP A 89 -7.04 0.11 21.13
CA ASP A 89 -8.42 0.24 21.60
C ASP A 89 -8.89 -1.04 22.29
N SER A 90 -8.60 -2.22 21.71
CA SER A 90 -8.92 -3.51 22.35
C SER A 90 -8.15 -3.74 23.66
N LEU A 91 -6.86 -3.40 23.72
CA LEU A 91 -6.06 -3.57 24.93
C LEU A 91 -6.48 -2.58 26.02
N SER A 92 -6.83 -1.35 25.67
CA SER A 92 -7.22 -0.29 26.62
C SER A 92 -8.55 -0.58 27.33
N GLN A 93 -9.35 -1.56 26.87
CA GLN A 93 -10.54 -2.04 27.60
C GLN A 93 -10.19 -2.94 28.79
N GLY A 94 -9.01 -3.59 28.77
CA GLY A 94 -8.62 -4.58 29.78
C GLY A 94 -7.35 -4.22 30.58
N MET A 95 -6.62 -3.18 30.20
CA MET A 95 -5.44 -2.70 30.92
C MET A 95 -5.23 -1.20 30.75
N SER A 96 -4.35 -0.63 31.58
CA SER A 96 -3.98 0.78 31.48
C SER A 96 -3.35 1.10 30.12
N ALA A 97 -3.62 2.29 29.60
CA ALA A 97 -3.10 2.79 28.33
C ALA A 97 -1.56 2.67 28.24
N SER A 98 -0.84 2.94 29.32
CA SER A 98 0.63 2.82 29.36
C SER A 98 1.09 1.37 29.13
N LYS A 99 0.40 0.38 29.74
CA LYS A 99 0.72 -1.04 29.60
C LYS A 99 0.36 -1.57 28.20
N ALA A 100 -0.71 -1.04 27.61
CA ALA A 100 -1.07 -1.32 26.23
C ALA A 100 -0.02 -0.79 25.24
N VAL A 101 0.49 0.43 25.44
CA VAL A 101 1.56 1.01 24.61
C VAL A 101 2.86 0.22 24.72
N GLU A 102 3.29 -0.14 25.92
CA GLU A 102 4.50 -0.94 26.15
C GLU A 102 4.44 -2.29 25.40
N LYS A 103 3.29 -2.96 25.45
CA LYS A 103 3.06 -4.21 24.72
C LYS A 103 3.10 -4.01 23.20
N LEU A 104 2.51 -2.92 22.69
CA LEU A 104 2.51 -2.60 21.26
C LEU A 104 3.90 -2.19 20.76
N SER A 105 4.64 -1.45 21.58
CA SER A 105 6.05 -1.07 21.38
C SER A 105 6.91 -2.32 21.12
N MET A 106 6.81 -3.32 21.99
CA MET A 106 7.50 -4.61 21.82
C MET A 106 7.02 -5.42 20.60
N THR A 107 5.71 -5.46 20.35
CA THR A 107 5.13 -6.27 19.25
C THR A 107 5.50 -5.74 17.87
N TYR A 108 5.52 -4.41 17.70
CA TYR A 108 5.77 -3.75 16.42
C TYR A 108 7.21 -3.23 16.27
N GLY A 109 8.07 -3.37 17.29
CA GLY A 109 9.44 -2.88 17.29
C GLY A 109 9.53 -1.35 17.19
N LEU A 110 8.58 -0.63 17.80
CA LEU A 110 8.49 0.83 17.77
C LEU A 110 8.77 1.39 19.17
N THR A 111 9.25 2.62 19.28
CA THR A 111 9.38 3.27 20.58
C THR A 111 8.00 3.72 21.09
N ASP A 112 7.83 3.77 22.41
CA ASP A 112 6.57 4.22 23.04
C ASP A 112 6.16 5.60 22.54
N ARG A 113 7.12 6.51 22.38
CA ARG A 113 6.89 7.85 21.81
C ARG A 113 6.32 7.80 20.39
N HIS A 114 6.80 6.86 19.56
CA HIS A 114 6.31 6.69 18.19
C HIS A 114 4.90 6.11 18.19
N VAL A 115 4.60 5.15 19.07
CA VAL A 115 3.24 4.61 19.25
C VAL A 115 2.28 5.71 19.68
N TRP A 116 2.65 6.52 20.69
CA TRP A 116 1.86 7.68 21.09
C TRP A 116 1.66 8.70 19.97
N SER A 117 2.69 8.94 19.15
CA SER A 117 2.58 9.81 17.97
C SER A 117 1.57 9.25 16.97
N ILE A 118 1.54 7.93 16.74
CA ILE A 118 0.57 7.28 15.85
C ILE A 118 -0.85 7.39 16.42
N LEU A 119 -1.02 7.17 17.73
CA LEU A 119 -2.33 7.28 18.39
C LEU A 119 -2.91 8.71 18.34
N LYS A 120 -2.03 9.71 18.35
CA LYS A 120 -2.37 11.14 18.27
C LYS A 120 -2.47 11.66 16.83
N ASP A 121 -2.05 10.90 15.82
CA ASP A 121 -2.03 11.36 14.44
C ASP A 121 -3.46 11.41 13.86
N PRO A 122 -3.98 12.61 13.49
CA PRO A 122 -5.32 12.76 12.93
C PRO A 122 -5.43 12.21 11.49
N GLN A 123 -4.32 11.95 10.81
CA GLN A 123 -4.30 11.45 9.42
C GLN A 123 -4.49 9.95 9.32
N THR A 124 -4.43 9.21 10.43
CA THR A 124 -4.78 7.80 10.41
C THR A 124 -6.30 7.70 10.49
N PRO A 125 -7.02 7.27 9.43
CA PRO A 125 -8.46 7.13 9.52
C PRO A 125 -8.73 6.07 10.57
N ARG A 126 -9.21 6.50 11.75
CA ARG A 126 -9.80 5.58 12.72
C ARG A 126 -10.96 4.95 11.97
N ARG A 127 -10.80 3.71 11.51
CA ARG A 127 -11.94 2.92 11.04
C ARG A 127 -12.94 2.99 12.18
N ARG A 128 -13.98 3.81 12.02
CA ARG A 128 -15.15 3.76 12.90
C ARG A 128 -15.58 2.31 12.81
N GLN A 129 -15.34 1.55 13.87
CA GLN A 129 -15.91 0.23 13.97
C GLN A 129 -17.42 0.40 13.76
N PRO A 130 -18.08 -0.39 12.91
CA PRO A 130 -19.53 -0.46 12.97
C PRO A 130 -19.85 -0.92 14.39
N ALA A 131 -20.50 -0.05 15.16
CA ALA A 131 -21.16 -0.47 16.38
C ALA A 131 -22.07 -1.65 16.01
N CYS A 132 -21.95 -2.77 16.73
CA CYS A 132 -22.95 -3.84 16.65
C CYS A 132 -24.35 -3.21 16.72
N GLN A 133 -25.17 -3.48 15.71
CA GLN A 133 -26.63 -3.50 15.87
C GLN A 133 -27.03 -4.95 16.15
#